data_AF-A0A838IMZ2-F1
#
_entry.id   AF-A0A838IMZ2-F1
#
_cell.length_a   1.000
_cell.length_b   1.000
_cell.length_c   1.000
_cell.angle_alpha   90.00
_cell.angle_beta   90.00
_cell.angle_gamma   90.00
#
_symmetry.space_group_name_H-M   'P 1'
#
loop_
_entity.id
_entity.type
_entity.pdbx_description
1 polymer ?
#
loop_
_entity_poly.entity_id
_entity_poly.type
_entity_poly.pdbx_seq_one_letter_code
_entity_poly.pdbx_strand_id
1 'polypeptide(L)'
;MLIVTLAACSDDPTATGPGEDAGWDIGPGADTTEADGASEPIAAEHPDNDSVVILVDQREVQLTNGASEAIEFEVPANAVSVSIAVDGLRSESYGLKFWTGPDDFAFVPEGWDANGGQICFRNCNNRIAGSEGAFAAIAPNNPDSILEAGAHRFAVSGMRIQGFSGTPSNALVKVTVLAKLRAALPESGVLDLNIHFTGSNGWTAASAQSNPDFAALLASVDTIYQTVGLRLGRVTYRDIDEDFQVLESITGEGSDLMAMFSLSESNAMNAVNLFFVEEINSPPPLAGKILGIAGGVPGPPLLQGTARSGVAVGTSPQEGAPAIANIVAHEIGHFLGLFHTTEHFSIPNYSPAHDPLPDTPNADTSYLMHAGGAGTTLSPWQGRVMLSNPWVSHTENTP
;
A
#
# COMPACT_ATOMS: atom_id res chain seq x y z
N MET A 1 -9.55 8.46 18.84
CA MET A 1 -8.40 8.75 17.98
C MET A 1 -8.90 8.46 16.58
N LEU A 2 -8.90 9.47 15.69
CA LEU A 2 -9.40 9.29 14.33
C LEU A 2 -8.53 8.21 13.71
N ILE A 3 -9.13 7.10 13.27
CA ILE A 3 -8.46 6.18 12.34
C ILE A 3 -8.19 7.06 11.14
N VAL A 4 -6.95 7.52 10.99
CA VAL A 4 -6.55 8.22 9.80
C VAL A 4 -6.41 7.10 8.77
N THR A 5 -7.46 6.92 7.97
CA THR A 5 -7.46 6.03 6.83
C THR A 5 -6.58 6.67 5.77
N LEU A 6 -5.27 6.67 6.03
CA LEU A 6 -4.25 7.40 5.29
C LEU A 6 -4.02 6.90 3.88
N ALA A 7 -4.47 5.68 3.64
CA ALA A 7 -4.44 5.04 2.36
C ALA A 7 -5.87 4.74 1.93
N ALA A 8 -6.80 5.68 2.13
CA ALA A 8 -8.12 5.54 1.55
C ALA A 8 -8.55 6.84 0.89
N CYS A 9 -8.79 6.77 -0.41
CA CYS A 9 -9.59 7.77 -1.08
C CYS A 9 -11.05 7.65 -0.64
N SER A 10 -11.65 8.76 -0.21
CA SER A 10 -13.10 8.86 0.02
C SER A 10 -13.66 10.00 -0.80
N ASP A 11 -14.96 9.94 -1.12
CA ASP A 11 -15.65 11.09 -1.70
C ASP A 11 -15.53 12.30 -0.77
N ASP A 12 -15.01 13.41 -1.29
CA ASP A 12 -14.89 14.67 -0.56
C ASP A 12 -16.30 15.23 -0.27
N PRO A 13 -16.71 15.39 1.02
CA PRO A 13 -18.01 15.97 1.34
C PRO A 13 -18.14 17.45 0.96
N THR A 14 -17.09 18.09 0.42
CA THR A 14 -17.09 19.51 0.04
C THR A 14 -17.22 19.77 -1.46
N ALA A 15 -17.27 18.73 -2.29
CA ALA A 15 -17.48 18.88 -3.74
C ALA A 15 -18.97 19.18 -4.04
N THR A 16 -19.29 20.45 -4.31
CA THR A 16 -20.60 20.86 -4.82
C THR A 16 -20.53 21.04 -6.33
N GLY A 17 -21.11 20.11 -7.10
CA GLY A 17 -21.26 20.20 -8.55
C GLY A 17 -22.62 19.64 -8.99
N PRO A 18 -23.29 20.23 -10.01
CA PRO A 18 -24.70 19.97 -10.28
C PRO A 18 -24.92 18.71 -11.12
N GLY A 19 -25.93 17.93 -10.73
CA GLY A 19 -26.31 16.69 -11.38
C GLY A 19 -27.02 16.85 -12.72
N GLU A 20 -26.96 15.79 -13.51
CA GLU A 20 -27.86 15.53 -14.63
C GLU A 20 -28.23 14.04 -14.69
N ASP A 21 -29.53 13.79 -14.82
CA ASP A 21 -30.20 12.49 -14.85
C ASP A 21 -29.84 11.64 -16.07
N ALA A 22 -29.59 10.34 -15.87
CA ALA A 22 -29.78 9.33 -16.91
C ALA A 22 -30.17 7.97 -16.31
N GLY A 23 -31.48 7.65 -16.36
CA GLY A 23 -32.00 6.36 -15.93
C GLY A 23 -31.87 5.28 -17.01
N TRP A 24 -31.47 4.07 -16.62
CA TRP A 24 -31.56 2.87 -17.45
C TRP A 24 -32.01 1.65 -16.64
N ASP A 25 -32.96 0.94 -17.24
CA ASP A 25 -33.72 -0.22 -16.77
C ASP A 25 -32.92 -1.52 -17.04
N ILE A 26 -32.78 -2.40 -16.05
CA ILE A 26 -32.06 -3.68 -16.18
C ILE A 26 -33.01 -4.82 -15.80
N GLY A 27 -33.35 -5.65 -16.80
CA GLY A 27 -34.02 -6.93 -16.63
C GLY A 27 -33.01 -8.09 -16.49
N PRO A 28 -33.37 -9.20 -15.80
CA PRO A 28 -32.39 -10.15 -15.28
C PRO A 28 -32.20 -11.41 -16.14
N GLY A 29 -31.08 -12.11 -15.94
CA GLY A 29 -31.10 -13.58 -15.99
C GLY A 29 -29.84 -14.32 -16.43
N ALA A 30 -29.13 -14.87 -15.43
CA ALA A 30 -28.46 -16.18 -15.38
C ALA A 30 -27.27 -16.42 -16.35
N ASP A 31 -26.28 -17.28 -16.10
CA ASP A 31 -26.15 -18.48 -15.27
C ASP A 31 -24.64 -18.80 -15.10
N THR A 32 -24.28 -19.47 -14.01
CA THR A 32 -22.93 -19.78 -13.54
C THR A 32 -22.33 -21.02 -14.23
N THR A 33 -21.06 -20.95 -14.65
CA THR A 33 -20.18 -22.13 -14.67
C THR A 33 -18.74 -21.73 -14.34
N GLU A 34 -18.20 -22.38 -13.31
CA GLU A 34 -16.80 -22.33 -12.89
C GLU A 34 -15.86 -22.74 -14.04
N ALA A 35 -14.80 -21.98 -14.24
CA ALA A 35 -13.67 -22.39 -15.05
C ALA A 35 -12.37 -21.98 -14.36
N ASP A 36 -11.80 -22.92 -13.62
CA ASP A 36 -10.37 -22.96 -13.27
C ASP A 36 -9.56 -22.92 -14.58
N GLY A 37 -9.04 -21.74 -14.90
CA GLY A 37 -8.29 -21.47 -16.11
C GLY A 37 -7.13 -20.54 -15.82
N ALA A 38 -6.07 -21.08 -15.21
CA ALA A 38 -4.76 -20.44 -15.30
C ALA A 38 -4.36 -20.41 -16.79
N SER A 39 -4.31 -19.22 -17.39
CA SER A 39 -3.82 -19.07 -18.76
C SER A 39 -2.81 -17.91 -18.87
N GLU A 40 -1.90 -18.07 -19.82
CA GLU A 40 -0.55 -17.50 -19.87
C GLU A 40 -0.47 -15.98 -19.98
N PRO A 41 0.60 -15.36 -19.45
CA PRO A 41 0.75 -13.92 -19.41
C PRO A 41 1.11 -13.35 -20.78
N ILE A 42 0.75 -12.07 -20.96
CA ILE A 42 1.28 -11.20 -22.03
C ILE A 42 2.82 -11.26 -21.94
N ALA A 43 3.44 -11.91 -22.92
CA ALA A 43 4.88 -12.17 -22.94
C ALA A 43 5.68 -10.89 -23.23
N ALA A 44 5.89 -10.08 -22.20
CA ALA A 44 7.10 -9.27 -22.10
C ALA A 44 8.13 -10.07 -21.29
N GLU A 45 9.42 -10.02 -21.66
CA GLU A 45 10.49 -10.56 -20.82
C GLU A 45 10.31 -10.01 -19.40
N HIS A 46 10.02 -10.90 -18.46
CA HIS A 46 9.85 -10.58 -17.05
C HIS A 46 11.24 -10.66 -16.41
N PRO A 47 11.79 -9.54 -15.93
CA PRO A 47 13.06 -9.60 -15.25
C PRO A 47 12.88 -10.25 -13.88
N ASP A 48 13.74 -11.22 -13.56
CA ASP A 48 13.78 -11.78 -12.21
C ASP A 48 14.11 -10.67 -11.20
N ASN A 49 13.54 -10.76 -10.00
CA ASN A 49 13.78 -9.80 -8.92
C ASN A 49 15.09 -10.11 -8.17
N ASP A 50 16.12 -10.54 -8.90
CA ASP A 50 17.41 -11.02 -8.36
C ASP A 50 18.20 -9.94 -7.62
N SER A 51 17.73 -8.69 -7.72
CA SER A 51 18.28 -7.54 -7.01
C SER A 51 17.84 -7.41 -5.54
N VAL A 52 16.90 -8.22 -5.03
CA VAL A 52 16.45 -8.13 -3.64
C VAL A 52 17.11 -9.18 -2.76
N VAL A 53 17.75 -8.75 -1.68
CA VAL A 53 18.36 -9.63 -0.67
C VAL A 53 17.63 -9.54 0.66
N ILE A 54 17.53 -10.67 1.35
CA ILE A 54 16.95 -10.75 2.69
C ILE A 54 18.08 -10.55 3.71
N LEU A 55 18.00 -9.48 4.49
CA LEU A 55 18.95 -9.14 5.55
C LEU A 55 18.52 -9.71 6.91
N VAL A 56 17.20 -9.79 7.13
CA VAL A 56 16.58 -10.47 8.27
C VAL A 56 15.38 -11.24 7.74
N ASP A 57 15.35 -12.55 7.97
CA ASP A 57 14.31 -13.44 7.44
C ASP A 57 13.34 -13.86 8.54
N GLN A 58 12.11 -13.34 8.49
CA GLN A 58 10.98 -13.67 9.37
C GLN A 58 11.37 -13.94 10.84
N ARG A 59 12.27 -13.14 11.39
CA ARG A 59 12.81 -13.33 12.73
C ARG A 59 11.71 -13.09 13.75
N GLU A 60 11.49 -14.07 14.63
CA GLU A 60 10.59 -13.89 15.76
C GLU A 60 11.20 -12.92 16.79
N VAL A 61 10.42 -11.92 17.16
CA VAL A 61 10.82 -10.84 18.06
C VAL A 61 9.73 -10.63 19.10
N GLN A 62 10.12 -10.73 20.37
CA GLN A 62 9.20 -10.52 21.49
C GLN A 62 9.06 -9.04 21.80
N LEU A 63 7.83 -8.52 21.82
CA LEU A 63 7.53 -7.22 22.38
C LEU A 63 7.38 -7.34 23.90
N THR A 64 8.00 -6.44 24.65
CA THR A 64 7.82 -6.33 26.10
C THR A 64 7.43 -4.90 26.41
N ASN A 65 6.25 -4.72 27.01
CA ASN A 65 5.71 -3.39 27.30
C ASN A 65 5.68 -2.47 26.04
N GLY A 66 5.25 -3.03 24.91
CA GLY A 66 5.01 -2.34 23.65
C GLY A 66 6.22 -2.07 22.78
N ALA A 67 7.40 -2.57 23.13
CA ALA A 67 8.59 -2.43 22.30
C ALA A 67 9.45 -3.70 22.29
N SER A 68 10.17 -3.92 21.19
CA SER A 68 11.23 -4.91 21.12
C SER A 68 12.56 -4.38 21.68
N GLU A 69 13.51 -5.29 21.93
CA GLU A 69 14.92 -4.93 21.93
C GLU A 69 15.36 -4.44 20.53
N ALA A 70 16.52 -3.79 20.46
CA ALA A 70 17.08 -3.34 19.19
C ALA A 70 17.48 -4.55 18.32
N ILE A 71 17.12 -4.48 17.04
CA ILE A 71 17.49 -5.43 15.99
C ILE A 71 18.52 -4.74 15.12
N GLU A 72 19.67 -5.39 14.94
CA GLU A 72 20.76 -4.90 14.10
C GLU A 72 20.80 -5.65 12.78
N PHE A 73 21.19 -4.96 11.71
CA PHE A 73 21.40 -5.52 10.38
C PHE A 73 22.42 -4.69 9.59
N GLU A 74 23.05 -5.30 8.60
CA GLU A 74 24.06 -4.64 7.75
C GLU A 74 23.48 -4.29 6.39
N VAL A 75 23.54 -3.01 6.02
CA VAL A 75 23.12 -2.52 4.70
C VAL A 75 24.28 -2.62 3.70
N PRO A 76 24.12 -3.35 2.58
CA PRO A 76 25.15 -3.43 1.55
C PRO A 76 25.43 -2.09 0.86
N ALA A 77 26.66 -1.90 0.38
CA ALA A 77 27.11 -0.64 -0.23
C ALA A 77 26.39 -0.24 -1.52
N ASN A 78 25.76 -1.19 -2.19
CA ASN A 78 24.96 -0.97 -3.40
C ASN A 78 23.45 -1.03 -3.12
N ALA A 79 23.02 -0.95 -1.86
CA ALA A 79 21.59 -0.85 -1.55
C ALA A 79 21.03 0.50 -2.02
N VAL A 80 19.99 0.47 -2.84
CA VAL A 80 19.22 1.66 -3.25
C VAL A 80 17.97 1.85 -2.40
N SER A 81 17.51 0.80 -1.73
CA SER A 81 16.47 0.89 -0.72
C SER A 81 16.61 -0.21 0.33
N VAL A 82 16.05 0.06 1.50
CA VAL A 82 15.82 -0.92 2.57
C VAL A 82 14.36 -0.84 2.96
N SER A 83 13.74 -2.02 3.08
CA SER A 83 12.40 -2.14 3.63
C SER A 83 12.38 -3.00 4.88
N ILE A 84 11.60 -2.57 5.87
CA ILE A 84 11.38 -3.30 7.12
C ILE A 84 9.91 -3.66 7.16
N ALA A 85 9.59 -4.93 7.37
CA ALA A 85 8.24 -5.44 7.52
C ALA A 85 8.08 -6.12 8.89
N VAL A 86 6.93 -5.90 9.51
CA VAL A 86 6.53 -6.52 10.77
C VAL A 86 5.18 -7.19 10.54
N ASP A 87 5.08 -8.47 10.85
CA ASP A 87 3.83 -9.23 10.82
C ASP A 87 3.52 -9.76 12.22
N GLY A 88 2.28 -9.61 12.67
CA GLY A 88 1.89 -9.87 14.05
C GLY A 88 0.41 -10.19 14.21
N LEU A 89 -0.11 -9.96 15.42
CA LEU A 89 -1.51 -10.20 15.74
C LEU A 89 -2.40 -9.14 15.09
N ARG A 90 -3.47 -9.59 14.44
CA ARG A 90 -4.49 -8.73 13.79
C ARG A 90 -5.20 -7.76 14.73
N SER A 91 -5.16 -8.00 16.03
CA SER A 91 -5.80 -7.17 17.05
C SER A 91 -4.90 -6.05 17.58
N GLU A 92 -3.70 -5.88 17.02
CA GLU A 92 -2.70 -4.93 17.47
C GLU A 92 -2.14 -4.11 16.31
N SER A 93 -1.74 -2.87 16.61
CA SER A 93 -1.07 -1.96 15.69
C SER A 93 0.43 -1.98 15.91
N TYR A 94 1.18 -1.97 14.80
CA TYR A 94 2.63 -2.07 14.77
C TYR A 94 3.26 -0.88 14.04
N GLY A 95 4.50 -0.60 14.39
CA GLY A 95 5.35 0.42 13.79
C GLY A 95 6.81 0.25 14.18
N LEU A 96 7.60 1.29 13.97
CA LEU A 96 8.97 1.37 14.50
C LEU A 96 9.01 2.32 15.68
N LYS A 97 9.64 1.90 16.78
CA LYS A 97 9.98 2.79 17.89
C LYS A 97 11.09 3.77 17.48
N PHE A 98 12.09 3.28 16.75
CA PHE A 98 13.15 4.07 16.12
C PHE A 98 13.77 3.28 14.97
N TRP A 99 14.50 3.98 14.10
CA TRP A 99 15.41 3.40 13.10
C TRP A 99 16.58 4.36 12.90
N THR A 100 17.79 3.87 13.16
CA THR A 100 19.04 4.61 12.97
C THR A 100 20.00 3.86 12.05
N GLY A 101 20.73 4.59 11.20
CA GLY A 101 21.86 4.10 10.41
C GLY A 101 23.22 4.48 11.03
N PRO A 102 24.29 4.45 10.22
CA PRO A 102 25.62 4.93 10.58
C PRO A 102 25.62 6.36 11.14
N ASP A 103 26.62 6.67 11.97
CA ASP A 103 26.79 7.96 12.64
C ASP A 103 25.54 8.47 13.39
N ASP A 104 24.73 7.53 13.90
CA ASP A 104 23.46 7.77 14.57
C ASP A 104 22.43 8.56 13.72
N PHE A 105 22.54 8.49 12.38
CA PHE A 105 21.56 9.10 11.49
C PHE A 105 20.16 8.52 11.73
N ALA A 106 19.23 9.35 12.19
CA ALA A 106 17.88 8.92 12.54
C ALA A 106 16.95 8.97 11.31
N PHE A 107 16.61 7.81 10.75
CA PHE A 107 15.51 7.69 9.79
C PHE A 107 14.19 7.95 10.51
N VAL A 108 13.99 7.25 11.62
CA VAL A 108 12.84 7.39 12.52
C VAL A 108 13.39 7.68 13.92
N PRO A 109 13.21 8.90 14.46
CA PRO A 109 13.76 9.27 15.76
C PRO A 109 12.95 8.63 16.89
N GLU A 110 13.60 8.30 18.00
CA GLU A 110 12.90 7.79 19.18
C GLU A 110 11.90 8.82 19.73
N GLY A 111 10.73 8.34 20.19
CA GLY A 111 9.70 9.18 20.82
C GLY A 111 8.83 9.97 19.85
N TRP A 112 8.93 9.74 18.54
CA TRP A 112 8.03 10.33 17.56
C TRP A 112 6.54 10.00 17.81
N ASP A 113 6.29 8.83 18.40
CA ASP A 113 4.99 8.27 18.73
C ASP A 113 4.51 8.63 20.14
N ALA A 114 5.25 9.44 20.90
CA ALA A 114 4.98 9.72 22.32
C ALA A 114 3.60 10.35 22.61
N ASN A 115 2.91 10.87 21.59
CA ASN A 115 1.55 11.40 21.67
C ASN A 115 0.51 10.52 20.96
N GLY A 116 0.80 9.23 20.77
CA GLY A 116 -0.03 8.31 19.99
C GLY A 116 -0.03 8.65 18.50
N GLY A 117 1.08 9.15 17.96
CA GLY A 117 1.19 9.42 16.53
C GLY A 117 1.02 8.13 15.73
N GLN A 118 0.12 8.09 14.74
CA GLN A 118 0.06 6.99 13.76
C GLN A 118 1.02 7.23 12.59
N ILE A 119 1.44 8.49 12.37
CA ILE A 119 2.33 8.90 11.29
C ILE A 119 3.46 9.70 11.91
N CYS A 120 4.67 9.47 11.41
CA CYS A 120 5.80 10.33 11.74
C CYS A 120 6.03 11.39 10.66
N PHE A 121 5.56 12.64 10.89
CA PHE A 121 5.58 13.70 9.87
C PHE A 121 6.46 14.93 10.18
N ARG A 122 6.66 15.32 11.45
CA ARG A 122 7.36 16.59 11.77
C ARG A 122 8.88 16.51 11.87
N ASN A 123 9.42 15.34 12.22
CA ASN A 123 10.85 15.16 12.53
C ASN A 123 11.39 13.80 12.08
N CYS A 124 10.68 13.09 11.21
CA CYS A 124 11.19 11.87 10.61
C CYS A 124 11.86 12.20 9.29
N ASN A 125 13.15 11.86 9.17
CA ASN A 125 13.80 11.87 7.88
C ASN A 125 13.10 10.86 6.96
N ASN A 126 12.73 9.68 7.48
CA ASN A 126 11.92 8.70 6.75
C ASN A 126 10.51 8.61 7.30
N ARG A 127 9.51 9.01 6.51
CA ARG A 127 8.11 8.98 6.95
C ARG A 127 7.65 7.52 7.11
N ILE A 128 6.92 7.24 8.18
CA ILE A 128 6.29 5.93 8.40
C ILE A 128 4.85 6.13 8.88
N ALA A 129 3.99 5.17 8.57
CA ALA A 129 2.62 5.08 9.10
C ALA A 129 2.40 3.71 9.73
N GLY A 130 2.07 3.70 11.02
CA GLY A 130 1.72 2.47 11.74
C GLY A 130 0.44 1.83 11.19
N SER A 131 0.31 0.52 11.36
CA SER A 131 -0.85 -0.22 10.85
C SER A 131 -1.15 -1.46 11.68
N GLU A 132 -2.43 -1.84 11.68
CA GLU A 132 -2.93 -2.99 12.43
C GLU A 132 -2.64 -4.31 11.72
N GLY A 133 -2.26 -5.34 12.48
CA GLY A 133 -1.95 -6.69 12.02
C GLY A 133 -0.57 -6.86 11.40
N ALA A 134 -0.19 -5.97 10.49
CA ALA A 134 1.13 -5.93 9.89
C ALA A 134 1.51 -4.49 9.54
N PHE A 135 2.81 -4.20 9.47
CA PHE A 135 3.39 -2.89 9.20
C PHE A 135 4.57 -3.00 8.24
N ALA A 136 4.81 -1.94 7.46
CA ALA A 136 6.04 -1.81 6.71
C ALA A 136 6.56 -0.37 6.63
N ALA A 137 7.86 -0.26 6.41
CA ALA A 137 8.57 0.97 6.08
C ALA A 137 9.49 0.72 4.90
N ILE A 138 9.72 1.75 4.08
CA ILE A 138 10.76 1.77 3.05
C ILE A 138 11.56 3.06 3.17
N ALA A 139 12.89 2.95 3.08
CA ALA A 139 13.79 4.07 2.94
C ALA A 139 14.68 3.92 1.70
N PRO A 140 15.01 5.01 1.00
CA PRO A 140 14.53 6.37 1.24
C PRO A 140 13.10 6.60 0.69
N ASN A 141 12.26 7.26 1.48
CA ASN A 141 11.00 7.86 0.99
C ASN A 141 10.95 9.39 1.14
N ASN A 142 12.12 9.97 1.37
CA ASN A 142 12.41 11.39 1.49
C ASN A 142 13.85 11.60 0.98
N PRO A 143 14.15 12.62 0.17
CA PRO A 143 15.53 12.97 -0.18
C PRO A 143 16.49 13.12 1.02
N ASP A 144 15.97 13.54 2.18
CA ASP A 144 16.78 13.70 3.40
C ASP A 144 17.06 12.36 4.09
N SER A 145 16.38 11.26 3.74
CA SER A 145 16.70 9.90 4.20
C SER A 145 17.96 9.38 3.51
N ILE A 146 19.13 9.74 4.01
CA ILE A 146 20.40 9.29 3.42
C ILE A 146 20.63 7.83 3.79
N LEU A 147 20.43 6.91 2.82
CA LEU A 147 20.72 5.50 2.99
C LEU A 147 22.22 5.24 2.76
N GLU A 148 22.94 5.01 3.85
CA GLU A 148 24.36 4.66 3.82
C GLU A 148 24.58 3.16 4.07
N ALA A 149 25.73 2.65 3.63
CA ALA A 149 26.14 1.29 3.90
C ALA A 149 26.60 1.10 5.35
N GLY A 150 26.44 -0.10 5.89
CA GLY A 150 26.97 -0.49 7.20
C GLY A 150 25.88 -0.81 8.21
N ALA A 151 26.19 -0.63 9.50
CA ALA A 151 25.33 -1.06 10.59
C ALA A 151 24.10 -0.16 10.74
N HIS A 152 22.93 -0.76 10.64
CA HIS A 152 21.65 -0.15 11.00
C HIS A 152 21.04 -0.87 12.19
N ARG A 153 20.22 -0.14 12.95
CA ARG A 153 19.45 -0.70 14.05
C ARG A 153 18.06 -0.09 14.12
N PHE A 154 17.10 -0.88 14.55
CA PHE A 154 15.72 -0.44 14.79
C PHE A 154 15.11 -1.20 15.95
N ALA A 155 13.99 -0.70 16.48
CA ALA A 155 13.14 -1.46 17.36
C ALA A 155 11.70 -1.36 16.89
N VAL A 156 10.95 -2.46 17.04
CA VAL A 156 9.52 -2.52 16.72
C VAL A 156 8.73 -1.91 17.88
N SER A 157 7.70 -1.12 17.57
CA SER A 157 6.68 -0.72 18.53
C SER A 157 5.37 -1.47 18.24
N GLY A 158 4.62 -1.78 19.30
CA GLY A 158 3.33 -2.45 19.20
C GLY A 158 2.37 -2.01 20.28
N MET A 159 1.12 -1.80 19.91
CA MET A 159 0.07 -1.42 20.84
C MET A 159 -1.27 -2.03 20.42
N ARG A 160 -2.04 -2.51 21.39
CA ARG A 160 -3.44 -2.84 21.17
C ARG A 160 -4.27 -1.57 21.33
N ILE A 161 -4.96 -1.18 20.26
CA ILE A 161 -5.82 0.01 20.27
C ILE A 161 -7.25 -0.42 20.61
N GLN A 162 -7.82 0.16 21.67
CA GLN A 162 -9.22 -0.01 22.05
C GLN A 162 -9.86 1.37 22.26
N GLY A 163 -10.65 1.82 21.29
CA GLY A 163 -11.30 3.13 21.32
C GLY A 163 -10.29 4.29 21.36
N PHE A 164 -10.22 5.02 22.48
CA PHE A 164 -9.29 6.14 22.68
C PHE A 164 -8.04 5.77 23.49
N SER A 165 -7.90 4.51 23.89
CA SER A 165 -6.78 4.03 24.69
C SER A 165 -5.94 3.00 23.94
N GLY A 166 -4.63 3.09 24.08
CA GLY A 166 -3.69 2.07 23.64
C GLY A 166 -3.08 1.35 24.84
N THR A 167 -3.05 0.02 24.82
CA THR A 167 -2.28 -0.78 25.77
C THR A 167 -1.02 -1.31 25.10
N PRO A 168 0.17 -1.17 25.70
CA PRO A 168 1.40 -1.69 25.13
C PRO A 168 1.31 -3.20 24.84
N SER A 169 1.73 -3.61 23.65
CA SER A 169 1.71 -5.01 23.23
C SER A 169 2.76 -5.84 23.98
N ASN A 170 2.45 -7.13 24.20
CA ASN A 170 3.44 -8.14 24.57
C ASN A 170 3.43 -9.32 23.58
N ALA A 171 3.06 -9.05 22.32
CA ALA A 171 2.98 -10.06 21.28
C ALA A 171 4.37 -10.49 20.79
N LEU A 172 4.41 -11.70 20.24
CA LEU A 172 5.50 -12.15 19.39
C LEU A 172 5.19 -11.70 17.95
N VAL A 173 6.13 -11.04 17.30
CA VAL A 173 6.01 -10.59 15.91
C VAL A 173 7.10 -11.22 15.04
N LYS A 174 6.86 -11.32 13.74
CA LYS A 174 7.86 -11.72 12.74
C LYS A 174 8.38 -10.49 12.02
N VAL A 175 9.70 -10.38 11.92
CA VAL A 175 10.37 -9.23 11.32
C VAL A 175 11.14 -9.67 10.08
N THR A 176 10.91 -8.98 8.97
CA THR A 176 11.66 -9.18 7.73
C THR A 176 12.32 -7.87 7.33
N VAL A 177 13.59 -7.93 6.92
CA VAL A 177 14.33 -6.79 6.38
C VAL A 177 14.85 -7.16 5.00
N LEU A 178 14.52 -6.35 4.01
CA LEU A 178 14.93 -6.52 2.62
C LEU A 178 15.78 -5.33 2.20
N ALA A 179 16.81 -5.58 1.39
CA ALA A 179 17.52 -4.53 0.68
C ALA A 179 17.42 -4.77 -0.82
N LYS A 180 17.17 -3.71 -1.57
CA LYS A 180 17.22 -3.72 -3.03
C LYS A 180 18.57 -3.22 -3.48
N LEU A 181 19.29 -4.02 -4.25
CA LEU A 181 20.67 -3.79 -4.64
C LEU A 181 20.75 -3.34 -6.09
N ARG A 182 21.35 -2.18 -6.36
CA ARG A 182 21.60 -1.69 -7.72
C ARG A 182 22.88 -0.87 -7.78
N ALA A 183 23.52 -0.89 -8.95
CA ALA A 183 24.68 -0.03 -9.22
C ALA A 183 24.30 1.47 -9.27
N ALA A 184 23.05 1.78 -9.60
CA ALA A 184 22.49 3.13 -9.65
C ALA A 184 20.98 3.08 -9.36
N LEU A 185 20.38 4.23 -9.05
CA LEU A 185 18.94 4.34 -8.89
C LEU A 185 18.22 3.84 -10.16
N PRO A 186 17.16 3.03 -10.03
CA PRO A 186 16.38 2.59 -11.18
C PRO A 186 15.68 3.76 -11.87
N GLU A 187 15.72 3.76 -13.21
CA GLU A 187 14.95 4.69 -14.05
C GLU A 187 13.70 4.04 -14.67
N SER A 188 13.64 2.70 -14.66
CA SER A 188 12.50 1.94 -15.16
C SER A 188 12.31 0.65 -14.39
N GLY A 189 11.10 0.12 -14.33
CA GLY A 189 10.78 -1.11 -13.62
C GLY A 189 9.47 -1.74 -14.06
N VAL A 190 9.23 -2.97 -13.62
CA VAL A 190 8.04 -3.76 -13.97
C VAL A 190 7.33 -4.21 -12.70
N LEU A 191 6.03 -3.91 -12.61
CA LEU A 191 5.17 -4.29 -11.49
C LEU A 191 4.19 -5.38 -11.94
N ASP A 192 4.34 -6.57 -11.38
CA ASP A 192 3.40 -7.66 -11.57
C ASP A 192 2.20 -7.53 -10.61
N LEU A 193 1.04 -8.01 -11.04
CA LEU A 193 -0.21 -7.96 -10.26
C LEU A 193 -0.86 -9.34 -10.11
N ASN A 194 -1.32 -9.67 -8.91
CA ASN A 194 -2.33 -10.71 -8.68
C ASN A 194 -3.69 -10.03 -8.50
N ILE A 195 -4.63 -10.26 -9.41
CA ILE A 195 -5.96 -9.64 -9.34
C ILE A 195 -6.98 -10.65 -8.83
N HIS A 196 -7.70 -10.24 -7.79
CA HIS A 196 -8.72 -11.01 -7.07
C HIS A 196 -10.09 -10.40 -7.32
N PHE A 197 -11.05 -11.23 -7.74
CA PHE A 197 -12.40 -10.82 -8.06
C PHE A 197 -13.40 -11.47 -7.11
N THR A 198 -14.28 -10.66 -6.54
CA THR A 198 -15.42 -11.12 -5.74
C THR A 198 -16.69 -11.30 -6.57
N GLY A 199 -16.62 -11.13 -7.90
CA GLY A 199 -17.79 -11.00 -8.79
C GLY A 199 -18.30 -9.56 -8.94
N SER A 200 -17.70 -8.60 -8.22
CA SER A 200 -18.06 -7.19 -8.28
C SER A 200 -17.95 -6.61 -9.70
N ASN A 201 -18.87 -5.72 -10.07
CA ASN A 201 -19.02 -5.19 -11.43
C ASN A 201 -19.21 -6.28 -12.53
N GLY A 202 -19.61 -7.50 -12.14
CA GLY A 202 -19.69 -8.66 -13.03
C GLY A 202 -18.33 -9.18 -13.50
N TRP A 203 -17.23 -8.72 -12.89
CA TRP A 203 -15.89 -9.19 -13.19
C TRP A 203 -15.56 -10.45 -12.42
N THR A 204 -14.99 -11.41 -13.16
CA THR A 204 -14.47 -12.68 -12.66
C THR A 204 -13.14 -12.93 -13.34
N ALA A 205 -12.36 -13.89 -12.83
CA ALA A 205 -11.09 -14.28 -13.42
C ALA A 205 -11.24 -14.69 -14.90
N ALA A 206 -12.36 -15.31 -15.25
CA ALA A 206 -12.67 -15.70 -16.61
C ALA A 206 -13.13 -14.52 -17.48
N SER A 207 -14.05 -13.68 -17.00
CA SER A 207 -14.63 -12.59 -17.79
C SER A 207 -13.66 -11.43 -18.01
N ALA A 208 -12.85 -11.08 -17.00
CA ALA A 208 -11.93 -9.95 -17.03
C ALA A 208 -10.90 -10.03 -18.17
N GLN A 209 -10.43 -11.23 -18.51
CA GLN A 209 -9.41 -11.45 -19.55
C GLN A 209 -9.84 -10.99 -20.96
N SER A 210 -11.13 -10.96 -21.23
CA SER A 210 -11.70 -10.55 -22.52
C SER A 210 -12.59 -9.32 -22.43
N ASN A 211 -12.74 -8.74 -21.24
CA ASN A 211 -13.56 -7.56 -21.01
C ASN A 211 -12.81 -6.31 -21.51
N PRO A 212 -13.35 -5.57 -22.50
CA PRO A 212 -12.68 -4.41 -23.06
C PRO A 212 -12.54 -3.25 -22.07
N ASP A 213 -13.50 -3.08 -21.15
CA ASP A 213 -13.46 -2.02 -20.14
C ASP A 213 -12.40 -2.33 -19.08
N PHE A 214 -12.27 -3.60 -18.69
CA PHE A 214 -11.21 -4.03 -17.77
C PHE A 214 -9.82 -3.89 -18.40
N ALA A 215 -9.67 -4.24 -19.68
CA ALA A 215 -8.44 -4.01 -20.42
C ALA A 215 -8.10 -2.51 -20.52
N ALA A 216 -9.10 -1.65 -20.75
CA ALA A 216 -8.93 -0.19 -20.79
C ALA A 216 -8.55 0.39 -19.41
N LEU A 217 -9.09 -0.17 -18.32
CA LEU A 217 -8.71 0.17 -16.95
C LEU A 217 -7.21 -0.10 -16.74
N LEU A 218 -6.74 -1.32 -17.02
CA LEU A 218 -5.32 -1.66 -16.83
C LEU A 218 -4.40 -0.83 -17.74
N ALA A 219 -4.81 -0.57 -18.99
CA ALA A 219 -4.07 0.31 -19.89
C ALA A 219 -3.96 1.76 -19.38
N SER A 220 -4.99 2.24 -18.68
CA SER A 220 -4.98 3.58 -18.07
C SER A 220 -4.04 3.64 -16.86
N VAL A 221 -4.05 2.61 -16.00
CA VAL A 221 -3.08 2.48 -14.89
C VAL A 221 -1.66 2.45 -15.43
N ASP A 222 -1.40 1.63 -16.45
CA ASP A 222 -0.09 1.52 -17.08
C ASP A 222 0.36 2.85 -17.70
N THR A 223 -0.54 3.60 -18.35
CA THR A 223 -0.25 4.94 -18.89
C THR A 223 0.19 5.93 -17.80
N ILE A 224 -0.47 5.92 -16.63
CA ILE A 224 -0.09 6.77 -15.49
C ILE A 224 1.32 6.40 -15.02
N TYR A 225 1.61 5.11 -14.83
CA TYR A 225 2.90 4.63 -14.34
C TYR A 225 4.06 4.84 -15.30
N GLN A 226 3.81 4.76 -16.62
CA GLN A 226 4.84 5.00 -17.61
C GLN A 226 5.40 6.43 -17.55
N THR A 227 4.68 7.40 -16.97
CA THR A 227 5.18 8.77 -16.75
C THR A 227 6.42 8.83 -15.86
N VAL A 228 6.64 7.81 -15.03
CA VAL A 228 7.80 7.65 -14.15
C VAL A 228 8.61 6.38 -14.44
N GLY A 229 8.46 5.80 -15.62
CA GLY A 229 9.23 4.63 -16.06
C GLY A 229 8.79 3.30 -15.45
N LEU A 230 7.68 3.26 -14.72
CA LEU A 230 7.08 2.02 -14.23
C LEU A 230 6.08 1.49 -15.27
N ARG A 231 6.07 0.17 -15.50
CA ARG A 231 5.05 -0.49 -16.32
C ARG A 231 4.40 -1.65 -15.59
N LEU A 232 3.17 -1.98 -15.94
CA LEU A 232 2.55 -3.23 -15.53
C LEU A 232 3.21 -4.40 -16.28
N GLY A 233 3.43 -5.48 -15.54
CA GLY A 233 4.03 -6.71 -16.04
C GLY A 233 3.00 -7.82 -16.20
N ARG A 234 3.33 -8.99 -15.64
CA ARG A 234 2.43 -10.13 -15.64
C ARG A 234 1.26 -9.88 -14.69
N VAL A 235 0.08 -10.26 -15.15
CA VAL A 235 -1.16 -10.21 -14.38
C VAL A 235 -1.69 -11.63 -14.23
N THR A 236 -1.99 -12.04 -13.00
CA THR A 236 -2.78 -13.25 -12.74
C THR A 236 -4.19 -12.86 -12.31
N TYR A 237 -5.14 -13.76 -12.54
CA TYR A 237 -6.56 -13.55 -12.29
C TYR A 237 -7.07 -14.66 -11.40
N ARG A 238 -7.83 -14.32 -10.37
CA ARG A 238 -8.39 -15.28 -9.43
C ARG A 238 -9.76 -14.83 -8.92
N ASP A 239 -10.70 -15.77 -8.86
CA ASP A 239 -11.95 -15.56 -8.13
C ASP A 239 -11.76 -15.87 -6.64
N ILE A 240 -12.36 -15.05 -5.80
CA ILE A 240 -12.46 -15.22 -4.34
C ILE A 240 -13.93 -15.17 -3.93
N ASP A 241 -14.20 -15.48 -2.66
CA ASP A 241 -15.56 -15.57 -2.14
C ASP A 241 -16.36 -14.27 -2.33
N GLU A 242 -17.64 -14.41 -2.73
CA GLU A 242 -18.57 -13.30 -2.90
C GLU A 242 -18.93 -12.64 -1.57
N ASP A 243 -18.72 -13.32 -0.43
CA ASP A 243 -18.87 -12.75 0.91
C ASP A 243 -17.96 -11.51 1.13
N PHE A 244 -16.91 -11.32 0.31
CA PHE A 244 -16.05 -10.14 0.32
C PHE A 244 -16.49 -9.01 -0.64
N GLN A 245 -17.63 -9.12 -1.33
CA GLN A 245 -18.15 -8.04 -2.18
C GLN A 245 -18.39 -6.75 -1.38
N VAL A 246 -18.85 -6.86 -0.13
CA VAL A 246 -19.04 -5.72 0.76
C VAL A 246 -18.14 -5.88 1.98
N LEU A 247 -17.18 -4.97 2.15
CA LEU A 247 -16.33 -4.94 3.32
C LEU A 247 -16.97 -4.08 4.41
N GLU A 248 -17.51 -4.73 5.45
CA GLU A 248 -18.16 -4.07 6.58
C GLU A 248 -17.14 -3.52 7.58
N SER A 249 -15.92 -4.07 7.58
CA SER A 249 -14.88 -3.72 8.56
C SER A 249 -13.47 -3.72 7.98
N ILE A 250 -12.76 -2.60 8.17
CA ILE A 250 -11.38 -2.38 7.68
C ILE A 250 -10.30 -2.41 8.78
N THR A 251 -10.73 -2.55 10.04
CA THR A 251 -9.89 -2.57 11.25
C THR A 251 -10.45 -3.56 12.25
N GLY A 252 -9.60 -4.03 13.17
CA GLY A 252 -9.96 -4.98 14.21
C GLY A 252 -9.67 -6.43 13.82
N GLU A 253 -9.61 -7.29 14.85
CA GLU A 253 -9.25 -8.71 14.74
C GLU A 253 -10.09 -9.50 13.73
N GLY A 254 -11.39 -9.16 13.63
CA GLY A 254 -12.34 -9.78 12.71
C GLY A 254 -12.58 -8.97 11.44
N SER A 255 -11.66 -8.09 11.05
CA SER A 255 -11.81 -7.25 9.86
C SER A 255 -11.94 -8.07 8.58
N ASP A 256 -12.97 -7.77 7.79
CA ASP A 256 -13.20 -8.36 6.46
C ASP A 256 -12.04 -8.03 5.52
N LEU A 257 -11.58 -6.78 5.53
CA LEU A 257 -10.43 -6.35 4.72
C LEU A 257 -9.17 -7.16 5.04
N MET A 258 -8.85 -7.34 6.33
CA MET A 258 -7.67 -8.10 6.73
C MET A 258 -7.81 -9.59 6.41
N ALA A 259 -9.01 -10.14 6.58
CA ALA A 259 -9.32 -11.52 6.19
C ALA A 259 -9.11 -11.71 4.68
N MET A 260 -9.67 -10.82 3.86
CA MET A 260 -9.53 -10.83 2.41
C MET A 260 -8.08 -10.71 1.95
N PHE A 261 -7.32 -9.75 2.48
CA PHE A 261 -5.90 -9.59 2.13
C PHE A 261 -5.05 -10.82 2.45
N SER A 262 -5.44 -11.60 3.45
CA SER A 262 -4.71 -12.82 3.81
C SER A 262 -4.88 -13.96 2.80
N LEU A 263 -5.92 -13.91 1.95
CA LEU A 263 -6.10 -14.89 0.87
C LEU A 263 -4.91 -14.91 -0.12
N SER A 264 -4.14 -13.81 -0.15
CA SER A 264 -2.92 -13.72 -0.94
C SER A 264 -1.85 -14.75 -0.62
N GLU A 265 -1.89 -15.41 0.55
CA GLU A 265 -0.98 -16.52 0.93
C GLU A 265 -0.95 -17.62 -0.15
N SER A 266 -2.08 -17.83 -0.83
CA SER A 266 -2.24 -18.89 -1.82
C SER A 266 -1.88 -18.45 -3.24
N ASN A 267 -1.28 -17.27 -3.43
CA ASN A 267 -0.83 -16.82 -4.74
C ASN A 267 0.48 -17.50 -5.14
N ALA A 268 0.51 -18.00 -6.38
CA ALA A 268 1.70 -18.63 -6.95
C ALA A 268 2.76 -17.60 -7.37
N MET A 269 2.34 -16.39 -7.73
CA MET A 269 3.22 -15.30 -8.14
C MET A 269 3.44 -14.34 -6.98
N ASN A 270 4.70 -14.01 -6.72
CA ASN A 270 5.04 -12.98 -5.74
C ASN A 270 4.88 -11.58 -6.37
N ALA A 271 3.67 -11.03 -6.29
CA ALA A 271 3.26 -9.78 -6.91
C ALA A 271 2.31 -8.98 -6.00
N VAL A 272 2.04 -7.72 -6.36
CA VAL A 272 1.07 -6.88 -5.63
C VAL A 272 -0.33 -7.44 -5.82
N ASN A 273 -1.08 -7.57 -4.73
CA ASN A 273 -2.44 -8.09 -4.77
C ASN A 273 -3.45 -6.96 -4.87
N LEU A 274 -4.28 -7.00 -5.91
CA LEU A 274 -5.36 -6.06 -6.16
C LEU A 274 -6.70 -6.80 -6.04
N PHE A 275 -7.55 -6.36 -5.12
CA PHE A 275 -8.85 -6.94 -4.84
C PHE A 275 -9.93 -5.99 -5.33
N PHE A 276 -10.80 -6.45 -6.23
CA PHE A 276 -11.99 -5.70 -6.63
C PHE A 276 -13.19 -6.13 -5.80
N VAL A 277 -13.76 -5.18 -5.06
CA VAL A 277 -14.95 -5.37 -4.23
C VAL A 277 -16.06 -4.45 -4.73
N GLU A 278 -17.29 -4.68 -4.31
CA GLU A 278 -18.41 -3.78 -4.64
C GLU A 278 -18.32 -2.51 -3.80
N GLU A 279 -18.25 -2.66 -2.47
CA GLU A 279 -18.23 -1.53 -1.53
C GLU A 279 -17.25 -1.73 -0.37
N ILE A 280 -16.67 -0.63 0.10
CA ILE A 280 -15.86 -0.57 1.32
C ILE A 280 -16.53 0.41 2.28
N ASN A 281 -17.06 -0.10 3.38
CA ASN A 281 -17.78 0.72 4.36
C ASN A 281 -16.81 1.48 5.25
N SER A 282 -17.07 2.78 5.42
CA SER A 282 -16.32 3.60 6.37
C SER A 282 -16.65 3.18 7.80
N PRO A 283 -15.66 3.07 8.71
CA PRO A 283 -15.93 2.75 10.11
C PRO A 283 -16.67 3.92 10.78
N PRO A 284 -17.65 3.65 11.67
CA PRO A 284 -18.28 4.70 12.47
C PRO A 284 -17.24 5.52 13.27
N PRO A 285 -17.41 6.85 13.41
CA PRO A 285 -18.57 7.66 13.01
C PRO A 285 -18.47 8.23 11.59
N LEU A 286 -17.49 7.83 10.78
CA LEU A 286 -17.34 8.35 9.43
C LEU A 286 -18.50 7.86 8.56
N ALA A 287 -19.18 8.78 7.89
CA ALA A 287 -20.22 8.47 6.91
C ALA A 287 -19.60 8.51 5.51
N GLY A 288 -20.08 7.63 4.62
CA GLY A 288 -19.61 7.53 3.24
C GLY A 288 -18.98 6.17 2.94
N LYS A 289 -18.59 5.99 1.67
CA LYS A 289 -17.87 4.81 1.21
C LYS A 289 -16.42 5.17 0.97
N ILE A 290 -15.55 4.19 1.18
CA ILE A 290 -14.16 4.26 0.80
C ILE A 290 -14.07 3.76 -0.64
N LEU A 291 -13.39 4.52 -1.50
CA LEU A 291 -13.22 4.20 -2.91
C LEU A 291 -12.17 3.12 -3.13
N GLY A 292 -11.09 3.18 -2.35
CA GLY A 292 -10.04 2.17 -2.33
C GLY A 292 -9.27 2.24 -1.04
N ILE A 293 -8.54 1.17 -0.72
CA ILE A 293 -7.68 1.11 0.45
C ILE A 293 -6.42 0.27 0.21
N ALA A 294 -5.25 0.85 0.46
CA ALA A 294 -4.00 0.08 0.52
C ALA A 294 -3.79 -0.55 1.89
N GLY A 295 -3.15 -1.73 1.93
CA GLY A 295 -2.77 -2.41 3.16
C GLY A 295 -1.74 -1.64 4.00
N GLY A 296 -1.07 -0.64 3.44
CA GLY A 296 -0.17 0.23 4.19
C GLY A 296 0.54 1.22 3.30
N VAL A 297 1.34 2.08 3.92
CA VAL A 297 2.20 3.05 3.22
C VAL A 297 3.65 2.88 3.67
N PRO A 298 4.41 1.93 3.09
CA PRO A 298 4.01 0.92 2.09
C PRO A 298 3.26 -0.28 2.71
N GLY A 299 2.76 -1.17 1.85
CA GLY A 299 2.37 -2.51 2.27
C GLY A 299 3.58 -3.43 2.53
N PRO A 300 3.40 -4.59 3.19
CA PRO A 300 4.49 -5.54 3.49
C PRO A 300 5.19 -6.05 2.22
N PRO A 301 6.45 -5.68 1.97
CA PRO A 301 7.15 -6.04 0.74
C PRO A 301 7.46 -7.54 0.66
N LEU A 302 7.09 -8.16 -0.45
CA LEU A 302 7.31 -9.59 -0.75
C LEU A 302 6.76 -10.56 0.31
N LEU A 303 5.86 -10.10 1.17
CA LEU A 303 5.16 -10.92 2.16
C LEU A 303 3.70 -11.05 1.72
N GLN A 304 3.34 -12.25 1.28
CA GLN A 304 1.98 -12.65 0.99
C GLN A 304 1.28 -13.11 2.27
N GLY A 305 -0.04 -13.07 2.32
CA GLY A 305 -0.84 -13.67 3.39
C GLY A 305 -0.95 -12.88 4.70
N THR A 306 -0.35 -11.70 4.79
CA THR A 306 -0.48 -10.86 6.00
C THR A 306 -1.84 -10.15 6.01
N ALA A 307 -2.20 -9.59 7.17
CA ALA A 307 -3.38 -8.75 7.32
C ALA A 307 -3.38 -7.50 6.41
N ARG A 308 -2.23 -7.15 5.82
CA ARG A 308 -2.00 -5.94 5.02
C ARG A 308 -1.40 -6.22 3.64
N SER A 309 -1.42 -7.46 3.15
CA SER A 309 -0.81 -7.87 1.87
C SER A 309 -1.71 -7.58 0.66
N GLY A 310 -2.25 -6.37 0.50
CA GLY A 310 -3.04 -6.05 -0.70
C GLY A 310 -3.52 -4.62 -0.80
N VAL A 311 -4.25 -4.37 -1.90
CA VAL A 311 -4.99 -3.15 -2.22
C VAL A 311 -6.42 -3.57 -2.53
N ALA A 312 -7.42 -2.94 -1.93
CA ALA A 312 -8.83 -3.17 -2.25
C ALA A 312 -9.41 -1.94 -2.96
N VAL A 313 -10.23 -2.14 -3.99
CA VAL A 313 -10.89 -1.06 -4.74
C VAL A 313 -12.36 -1.38 -4.90
N GLY A 314 -13.21 -0.45 -4.48
CA GLY A 314 -14.64 -0.50 -4.68
C GLY A 314 -14.99 -0.22 -6.14
N THR A 315 -15.94 -0.97 -6.67
CA THR A 315 -16.38 -0.86 -8.07
C THR A 315 -17.76 -0.22 -8.23
N SER A 316 -18.52 -0.10 -7.13
CA SER A 316 -19.79 0.60 -7.15
C SER A 316 -19.62 2.05 -7.57
N PRO A 317 -20.38 2.51 -8.59
CA PRO A 317 -20.35 3.91 -9.02
C PRO A 317 -20.72 4.85 -7.88
N GLN A 318 -19.92 5.90 -7.72
CA GLN A 318 -20.15 6.96 -6.75
C GLN A 318 -20.11 8.31 -7.46
N GLU A 319 -21.10 9.15 -7.20
CA GLU A 319 -21.24 10.45 -7.87
C GLU A 319 -20.04 11.35 -7.52
N GLY A 320 -19.31 11.79 -8.54
CA GLY A 320 -18.11 12.62 -8.36
C GLY A 320 -16.83 11.85 -8.04
N ALA A 321 -16.90 10.52 -7.92
CA ALA A 321 -15.70 9.70 -7.71
C ALA A 321 -14.78 9.71 -8.94
N PRO A 322 -13.44 9.64 -8.75
CA PRO A 322 -12.50 9.40 -9.83
C PRO A 322 -12.79 8.12 -10.60
N ALA A 323 -12.23 8.01 -11.81
CA ALA A 323 -12.28 6.73 -12.53
C ALA A 323 -11.57 5.63 -11.74
N ILE A 324 -12.07 4.39 -11.83
CA ILE A 324 -11.51 3.23 -11.11
C ILE A 324 -10.00 3.06 -11.41
N ALA A 325 -9.55 3.36 -12.62
CA ALA A 325 -8.13 3.32 -12.97
C ALA A 325 -7.28 4.30 -12.12
N ASN A 326 -7.79 5.50 -11.83
CA ASN A 326 -7.10 6.45 -10.96
C ASN A 326 -7.05 5.93 -9.52
N ILE A 327 -8.15 5.36 -9.01
CA ILE A 327 -8.21 4.78 -7.67
C ILE A 327 -7.20 3.62 -7.55
N VAL A 328 -7.19 2.69 -8.51
CA VAL A 328 -6.22 1.59 -8.56
C VAL A 328 -4.78 2.11 -8.54
N ALA A 329 -4.46 3.09 -9.39
CA ALA A 329 -3.12 3.65 -9.48
C ALA A 329 -2.72 4.39 -8.18
N HIS A 330 -3.66 5.11 -7.57
CA HIS A 330 -3.46 5.82 -6.31
C HIS A 330 -3.15 4.86 -5.15
N GLU A 331 -3.99 3.83 -4.97
CA GLU A 331 -3.86 2.90 -3.85
C GLU A 331 -2.65 1.97 -4.00
N ILE A 332 -2.30 1.56 -5.23
CA ILE A 332 -1.03 0.87 -5.46
C ILE A 332 0.15 1.84 -5.22
N GLY A 333 0.02 3.14 -5.54
CA GLY A 333 1.00 4.16 -5.17
C GLY A 333 1.27 4.19 -3.66
N HIS A 334 0.21 4.18 -2.85
CA HIS A 334 0.32 4.00 -1.40
C HIS A 334 1.02 2.70 -1.01
N PHE A 335 0.59 1.58 -1.58
CA PHE A 335 1.17 0.26 -1.32
C PHE A 335 2.67 0.21 -1.63
N LEU A 336 3.12 0.99 -2.63
CA LEU A 336 4.52 1.13 -3.00
C LEU A 336 5.31 2.16 -2.17
N GLY A 337 4.65 2.89 -1.27
CA GLY A 337 5.28 3.74 -0.25
C GLY A 337 5.07 5.25 -0.43
N LEU A 338 4.15 5.67 -1.31
CA LEU A 338 3.82 7.08 -1.48
C LEU A 338 2.78 7.54 -0.46
N PHE A 339 2.97 8.73 0.11
CA PHE A 339 1.98 9.39 0.95
C PHE A 339 1.14 10.35 0.11
N HIS A 340 0.03 10.85 0.67
CA HIS A 340 -0.67 11.94 0.00
C HIS A 340 0.24 13.17 -0.10
N THR A 341 0.22 13.86 -1.25
CA THR A 341 0.96 15.12 -1.44
C THR A 341 0.58 16.15 -0.39
N THR A 342 -0.67 16.13 0.07
CA THR A 342 -1.15 16.91 1.20
C THR A 342 -2.14 16.08 2.01
N GLU A 343 -1.73 15.73 3.24
CA GLU A 343 -2.58 15.06 4.23
C GLU A 343 -3.49 16.10 4.90
N HIS A 344 -4.79 15.98 4.69
CA HIS A 344 -5.79 16.78 5.39
C HIS A 344 -6.19 16.08 6.70
N PHE A 345 -5.72 16.61 7.83
CA PHE A 345 -6.20 16.13 9.12
C PHE A 345 -7.49 16.86 9.50
N SER A 346 -8.55 16.10 9.77
CA SER A 346 -9.82 16.62 10.33
C SER A 346 -9.71 17.00 11.81
N ILE A 347 -8.54 17.46 12.26
CA ILE A 347 -8.25 17.81 13.66
C ILE A 347 -8.20 19.35 13.77
N PRO A 348 -9.01 19.98 14.65
CA PRO A 348 -8.95 21.42 14.87
C PRO A 348 -7.54 21.89 15.24
N ASN A 349 -7.04 22.94 14.56
CA ASN A 349 -5.71 23.54 14.73
C ASN A 349 -4.53 22.71 14.21
N TYR A 350 -4.77 21.70 13.37
CA TYR A 350 -3.70 21.03 12.62
C TYR A 350 -3.56 21.64 11.22
N SER A 351 -2.32 22.04 10.87
CA SER A 351 -1.98 22.35 9.49
C SER A 351 -1.93 21.04 8.68
N PRO A 352 -2.39 21.05 7.41
CA PRO A 352 -2.16 19.93 6.51
C PRO A 352 -0.68 19.55 6.49
N ALA A 353 -0.37 18.25 6.49
CA ALA A 353 1.02 17.80 6.34
C ALA A 353 1.28 17.50 4.86
N HIS A 354 2.21 18.23 4.27
CA HIS A 354 2.76 17.89 2.96
C HIS A 354 3.47 16.53 3.03
N ASP A 355 3.53 15.76 1.94
CA ASP A 355 4.52 14.69 1.80
C ASP A 355 5.97 15.23 2.00
N PRO A 356 6.98 14.38 2.24
CA PRO A 356 8.34 14.85 2.41
C PRO A 356 9.07 15.07 1.06
N LEU A 357 8.36 15.01 -0.07
CA LEU A 357 8.98 15.05 -1.39
C LEU A 357 9.08 16.52 -1.87
N PRO A 358 10.23 16.95 -2.40
CA PRO A 358 10.48 18.36 -2.70
C PRO A 358 9.90 18.82 -4.05
N ASP A 359 9.42 17.88 -4.88
CA ASP A 359 8.95 18.11 -6.25
C ASP A 359 7.44 17.83 -6.44
N THR A 360 6.72 17.68 -5.32
CA THR A 360 5.26 17.65 -5.26
C THR A 360 4.78 19.00 -4.73
N PRO A 361 3.84 19.68 -5.41
CA PRO A 361 3.25 20.90 -4.91
C PRO A 361 2.14 20.62 -3.87
N ASN A 362 1.95 21.55 -2.95
CA ASN A 362 0.82 21.53 -2.01
C ASN A 362 -0.52 21.65 -2.75
N ALA A 363 -1.48 20.78 -2.40
CA ALA A 363 -2.88 20.86 -2.83
C ALA A 363 -3.12 20.91 -4.35
N ASP A 364 -2.18 20.42 -5.17
CA ASP A 364 -2.40 20.30 -6.61
C ASP A 364 -3.13 18.99 -6.93
N THR A 365 -4.35 19.11 -7.43
CA THR A 365 -5.23 17.98 -7.73
C THR A 365 -4.81 17.22 -8.99
N SER A 366 -3.86 17.72 -9.77
CA SER A 366 -3.34 16.99 -10.94
C SER A 366 -2.45 15.80 -10.56
N TYR A 367 -1.89 15.81 -9.35
CA TYR A 367 -1.02 14.75 -8.85
C TYR A 367 -1.82 13.54 -8.41
N LEU A 368 -1.37 12.35 -8.83
CA LEU A 368 -2.02 11.08 -8.52
C LEU A 368 -2.23 10.94 -7.01
N MET A 369 -1.21 11.25 -6.22
CA MET A 369 -1.25 11.16 -4.75
C MET A 369 -1.90 12.36 -4.06
N HIS A 370 -2.63 13.23 -4.77
CA HIS A 370 -3.53 14.14 -4.09
C HIS A 370 -4.66 13.35 -3.40
N ALA A 371 -5.07 13.72 -2.18
CA ALA A 371 -6.04 12.95 -1.39
C ALA A 371 -7.42 12.75 -2.06
N GLY A 372 -7.75 13.58 -3.05
CA GLY A 372 -8.96 13.40 -3.87
C GLY A 372 -8.85 12.32 -4.96
N GLY A 373 -7.68 11.71 -5.17
CA GLY A 373 -7.48 10.55 -6.04
C GLY A 373 -7.66 10.76 -7.55
N ALA A 374 -8.13 11.93 -8.01
CA ALA A 374 -8.45 12.18 -9.43
C ALA A 374 -7.24 12.49 -10.34
N GLY A 375 -6.06 12.73 -9.75
CA GLY A 375 -4.86 13.10 -10.49
C GLY A 375 -4.27 11.94 -11.31
N THR A 376 -3.37 12.29 -12.22
CA THR A 376 -2.64 11.33 -13.08
C THR A 376 -1.14 11.61 -13.14
N THR A 377 -0.68 12.68 -12.48
CA THR A 377 0.72 13.09 -12.48
C THR A 377 1.48 12.44 -11.33
N LEU A 378 2.63 11.83 -11.62
CA LEU A 378 3.60 11.41 -10.61
C LEU A 378 4.87 12.26 -10.73
N SER A 379 5.43 12.69 -9.61
CA SER A 379 6.70 13.41 -9.60
C SER A 379 7.89 12.46 -9.86
N PRO A 380 9.03 12.98 -10.32
CA PRO A 380 10.27 12.21 -10.39
C PRO A 380 10.64 11.52 -9.06
N TRP A 381 10.48 12.17 -7.91
CA TRP A 381 10.73 11.54 -6.61
C TRP A 381 9.71 10.46 -6.25
N GLN A 382 8.43 10.65 -6.58
CA GLN A 382 7.43 9.59 -6.42
C GLN A 382 7.82 8.35 -7.24
N GLY A 383 8.26 8.57 -8.49
CA GLY A 383 8.83 7.52 -9.34
C GLY A 383 10.00 6.78 -8.68
N ARG A 384 10.95 7.50 -8.07
CA ARG A 384 12.09 6.88 -7.38
C ARG A 384 11.69 5.99 -6.23
N VAL A 385 10.73 6.41 -5.40
CA VAL A 385 10.23 5.60 -4.28
C VAL A 385 9.58 4.32 -4.81
N MET A 386 8.68 4.45 -5.79
CA MET A 386 8.00 3.30 -6.40
C MET A 386 8.99 2.33 -7.05
N LEU A 387 9.90 2.82 -7.89
CA LEU A 387 10.90 2.00 -8.58
C LEU A 387 11.87 1.32 -7.61
N SER A 388 12.15 1.94 -6.46
CA SER A 388 13.03 1.35 -5.44
C SER A 388 12.31 0.33 -4.54
N ASN A 389 10.99 0.16 -4.68
CA ASN A 389 10.24 -0.80 -3.89
C ASN A 389 10.59 -2.26 -4.26
N PRO A 390 10.74 -3.18 -3.29
CA PRO A 390 10.99 -4.60 -3.59
C PRO A 390 9.94 -5.28 -4.47
N TRP A 391 8.70 -4.79 -4.55
CA TRP A 391 7.68 -5.32 -5.47
C TRP A 391 7.97 -5.05 -6.95
N VAL A 392 8.84 -4.08 -7.25
CA VAL A 392 9.17 -3.70 -8.63
C VAL A 392 10.40 -4.47 -9.09
N SER A 393 10.26 -5.22 -10.18
CA SER A 393 11.39 -5.91 -10.82
C SER A 393 12.11 -5.01 -11.81
N HIS A 394 13.38 -5.30 -12.09
CA HIS A 394 14.19 -4.57 -13.06
C HIS A 394 15.04 -5.53 -13.86
N THR A 395 15.13 -5.31 -15.17
CA THR A 395 16.14 -5.98 -15.98
C THR A 395 17.51 -5.69 -15.40
N GLU A 396 18.35 -6.72 -15.26
CA GLU A 396 19.72 -6.52 -14.84
C GLU A 396 20.38 -5.53 -15.79
N ASN A 397 20.83 -4.39 -15.25
CA ASN A 397 21.99 -3.75 -15.83
C ASN A 397 23.16 -4.60 -15.36
N THR A 398 23.51 -5.62 -16.13
CA THR A 398 24.74 -6.39 -15.90
C THR A 398 25.88 -5.37 -15.79
N PRO A 399 26.65 -5.36 -14.68
CA PRO A 399 27.70 -4.37 -14.48
C PRO A 399 28.77 -4.37 -15.57
#